data_AF-A0A383CVT7-F1
#
_entry.id   AF-A0A383CVT7-F1
#
_cell.length_a   1.000
_cell.length_b   1.000
_cell.length_c   1.000
_cell.angle_alpha   90.00
_cell.angle_beta   90.00
_cell.angle_gamma   90.00
#
_symmetry.space_group_name_H-M   'P 1'
#
loop_
_entity.id
_entity.type
_entity.pdbx_description
1 polymer ?
#
loop_
_entity_poly.entity_id
_entity_poly.type
_entity_poly.pdbx_seq_one_letter_code
_entity_poly.pdbx_strand_id
1 'polypeptide(L)'
;MNNIYALLIYISFTFLYGSIQVSQESNLAFGKLLNTPFPNNSIDSLTTDYKINENLINIGYSNNHLNIFAQLEYSDPPVFGETKISTNNFLNSYHLEYLNKKFHLKLGNIYSTYTRGLMFNTYQDQSTDFDNSLLGLDIIYNHSEQIKLYTILGSDTYEFRTKPDNQLTDLSIAQKTIFMGSEYSGFRDFILNV
;
A
#
# COMPACT_ATOMS: atom_id res chain seq x y z
N MET A 1 -15.74 -31.81 -8.82
CA MET A 1 -16.37 -30.78 -7.97
C MET A 1 -16.05 -30.90 -6.47
N ASN A 2 -15.50 -32.02 -5.94
CA ASN A 2 -15.25 -32.17 -4.48
C ASN A 2 -14.00 -31.45 -3.92
N ASN A 3 -12.98 -31.20 -4.74
CA ASN A 3 -11.69 -30.68 -4.23
C ASN A 3 -11.74 -29.21 -3.82
N ILE A 4 -12.60 -28.39 -4.44
CA ILE A 4 -12.72 -26.95 -4.12
C ILE A 4 -13.39 -26.77 -2.75
N TYR A 5 -14.44 -27.52 -2.44
CA TYR A 5 -15.09 -27.45 -1.14
C TYR A 5 -14.18 -27.98 -0.02
N ALA A 6 -13.41 -29.04 -0.27
CA ALA A 6 -12.43 -29.54 0.68
C ALA A 6 -11.31 -28.51 0.95
N LEU A 7 -10.84 -27.81 -0.10
CA LEU A 7 -9.89 -26.72 0.02
C LEU A 7 -10.48 -25.55 0.83
N LEU A 8 -11.72 -25.13 0.54
CA LEU A 8 -12.41 -24.05 1.26
C LEU A 8 -12.64 -24.39 2.73
N ILE A 9 -12.99 -25.65 3.04
CA ILE A 9 -13.14 -26.13 4.42
C ILE A 9 -11.78 -26.13 5.13
N TYR A 10 -10.72 -26.62 4.49
CA TYR A 10 -9.38 -26.60 5.06
C TYR A 10 -8.90 -25.16 5.33
N ILE A 11 -9.14 -24.26 4.39
CA ILE A 11 -8.88 -22.82 4.53
C ILE A 11 -9.67 -22.26 5.73
N SER A 12 -10.96 -22.56 5.86
CA SER A 12 -11.79 -22.10 6.99
C SER A 12 -11.28 -22.60 8.35
N PHE A 13 -10.73 -23.82 8.44
CA PHE A 13 -10.15 -24.34 9.69
C PHE A 13 -8.83 -23.67 10.06
N THR A 14 -8.02 -23.25 9.07
CA THR A 14 -6.81 -22.45 9.34
C THR A 14 -7.13 -21.04 9.82
N PHE A 15 -8.31 -20.51 9.47
CA PHE A 15 -8.76 -19.20 9.93
C PHE A 15 -9.22 -19.17 11.40
N LEU A 16 -9.56 -20.31 12.00
CA LEU A 16 -10.10 -20.43 13.38
C LEU A 16 -9.15 -19.97 14.50
N TYR A 17 -7.85 -19.87 14.23
CA TYR A 17 -6.82 -19.51 15.22
C TYR A 17 -6.13 -18.18 14.93
N GLY A 18 -6.81 -17.25 14.27
CA GLY A 18 -6.28 -15.91 14.01
C GLY A 18 -7.11 -14.78 14.63
N SER A 19 -6.51 -13.61 14.66
CA SER A 19 -7.15 -12.36 15.04
C SER A 19 -7.65 -11.63 13.80
N ILE A 20 -8.83 -11.01 13.92
CA ILE A 20 -9.37 -10.10 12.92
C ILE A 20 -9.35 -8.70 13.51
N GLN A 21 -8.90 -7.72 12.73
CA GLN A 21 -8.90 -6.31 13.08
C GLN A 21 -9.62 -5.54 11.98
N VAL A 22 -10.50 -4.63 12.40
CA VAL A 22 -11.21 -3.72 11.49
C VAL A 22 -11.02 -2.32 12.02
N SER A 23 -10.65 -1.39 11.14
CA SER A 23 -10.60 0.04 11.46
C SER A 23 -11.26 0.84 10.36
N GLN A 24 -11.76 2.01 10.72
CA GLN A 24 -12.39 2.95 9.82
C GLN A 24 -11.82 4.34 10.06
N GLU A 25 -11.54 5.05 8.97
CA GLU A 25 -11.22 6.47 8.96
C GLU A 25 -12.22 7.20 8.05
N SER A 26 -12.69 8.37 8.49
CA SER A 26 -13.61 9.20 7.70
C SER A 26 -13.16 10.65 7.76
N ASN A 27 -12.82 11.21 6.60
CA ASN A 27 -12.47 12.59 6.40
C ASN A 27 -13.65 13.32 5.76
N LEU A 28 -14.32 14.17 6.54
CA LEU A 28 -15.49 14.95 6.10
C LEU A 28 -15.22 16.43 6.33
N ALA A 29 -15.27 17.23 5.28
CA ALA A 29 -15.10 18.68 5.38
C ALA A 29 -15.95 19.43 4.35
N PHE A 30 -16.31 20.67 4.70
CA PHE A 30 -16.91 21.63 3.80
C PHE A 30 -16.43 23.02 4.21
N GLY A 31 -16.11 23.88 3.24
CA GLY A 31 -15.62 25.21 3.56
C GLY A 31 -15.19 26.01 2.34
N LYS A 32 -14.39 27.04 2.61
CA LYS A 32 -13.83 27.95 1.60
C LYS A 32 -12.30 27.98 1.73
N LEU A 33 -11.60 27.70 0.64
CA LEU A 33 -10.15 27.83 0.51
C LEU A 33 -9.83 29.22 -0.04
N LEU A 34 -8.81 29.88 0.51
CA LEU A 34 -8.32 31.13 -0.07
C LEU A 34 -7.73 30.86 -1.45
N ASN A 35 -8.03 31.73 -2.40
CA ASN A 35 -7.32 31.74 -3.67
C ASN A 35 -5.85 32.04 -3.38
N THR A 36 -4.94 31.20 -3.88
CA THR A 36 -3.50 31.49 -3.87
C THR A 36 -3.26 32.80 -4.63
N PRO A 37 -2.16 33.54 -4.39
CA PRO A 37 -1.99 34.93 -4.86
C PRO A 37 -1.87 35.11 -6.39
N PHE A 38 -2.14 34.07 -7.18
CA PHE A 38 -2.18 34.11 -8.63
C PHE A 38 -3.63 34.26 -9.11
N PRO A 39 -3.89 35.08 -10.15
CA PRO A 39 -5.25 35.41 -10.56
C PRO A 39 -6.01 34.16 -11.02
N ASN A 40 -7.06 33.79 -10.26
CA ASN A 40 -8.03 32.79 -10.64
C ASN A 40 -9.25 33.46 -11.29
N ASN A 41 -9.84 32.83 -12.31
CA ASN A 41 -11.03 33.33 -13.00
C ASN A 41 -12.33 33.04 -12.20
N SER A 42 -12.26 32.98 -10.86
CA SER A 42 -13.40 32.67 -9.99
C SER A 42 -14.30 33.89 -9.78
N ILE A 43 -15.61 33.66 -9.63
CA ILE A 43 -16.64 34.68 -9.40
C ILE A 43 -16.42 35.40 -8.05
N ASP A 44 -15.92 34.67 -7.05
CA ASP A 44 -15.43 35.20 -5.79
C ASP A 44 -13.90 35.32 -5.89
N SER A 45 -13.38 36.55 -5.92
CA SER A 45 -11.96 36.81 -6.15
C SER A 45 -11.06 36.35 -5.00
N LEU A 46 -11.63 36.02 -3.84
CA LEU A 46 -10.87 35.72 -2.62
C LEU A 46 -10.88 34.24 -2.23
N THR A 47 -11.93 33.48 -2.58
CA THR A 47 -12.07 32.07 -2.14
C THR A 47 -12.71 31.15 -3.18
N THR A 48 -12.38 29.87 -3.10
CA THR A 48 -13.08 28.75 -3.76
C THR A 48 -13.72 27.84 -2.71
N ASP A 49 -14.95 27.38 -2.98
CA ASP A 49 -15.59 26.38 -2.12
C ASP A 49 -14.87 25.03 -2.25
N TYR A 50 -14.73 24.32 -1.13
CA TYR A 50 -14.23 22.95 -1.11
C TYR A 50 -15.13 22.05 -0.27
N LYS A 51 -15.12 20.76 -0.64
CA LYS A 51 -15.77 19.67 0.08
C LYS A 51 -14.77 18.52 0.14
N ILE A 52 -14.87 17.68 1.17
CA ILE A 52 -14.16 16.41 1.31
C ILE A 52 -15.17 15.39 1.81
N ASN A 53 -15.18 14.21 1.20
CA ASN A 53 -15.92 13.06 1.68
C ASN A 53 -15.16 11.78 1.32
N GLU A 54 -14.30 11.37 2.24
CA GLU A 54 -13.40 10.24 2.08
C GLU A 54 -13.56 9.29 3.26
N ASN A 55 -13.66 8.00 2.97
CA ASN A 55 -13.93 6.96 3.96
C ASN A 55 -13.07 5.75 3.62
N LEU A 56 -12.22 5.36 4.57
CA LEU A 56 -11.37 4.19 4.47
C LEU A 56 -11.79 3.14 5.48
N ILE A 57 -11.79 1.88 5.05
CA ILE A 57 -12.04 0.73 5.91
C ILE A 57 -10.90 -0.25 5.72
N ASN A 58 -10.13 -0.48 6.78
CA ASN A 58 -9.06 -1.47 6.79
C ASN A 58 -9.55 -2.75 7.44
N ILE A 59 -9.27 -3.88 6.81
CA ILE A 59 -9.59 -5.22 7.30
C ILE A 59 -8.29 -6.01 7.34
N GLY A 60 -7.91 -6.46 8.53
CA GLY A 60 -6.75 -7.29 8.76
C GLY A 60 -7.13 -8.64 9.35
N TYR A 61 -6.48 -9.70 8.89
CA TYR A 61 -6.46 -10.99 9.55
C TYR A 61 -5.00 -11.38 9.83
N SER A 62 -4.71 -11.89 11.01
CA SER A 62 -3.36 -12.34 11.36
C SER A 62 -3.40 -13.60 12.23
N ASN A 63 -2.58 -14.57 11.89
CA ASN A 63 -2.22 -15.70 12.75
C ASN A 63 -0.69 -15.87 12.78
N ASN A 64 -0.21 -16.94 13.42
CA ASN A 64 1.22 -17.17 13.62
C ASN A 64 2.08 -17.08 12.35
N HIS A 65 1.55 -17.47 11.18
CA HIS A 65 2.31 -17.55 9.94
C HIS A 65 1.69 -16.77 8.77
N LEU A 66 0.45 -16.30 8.90
CA LEU A 66 -0.31 -15.70 7.80
C LEU A 66 -0.88 -14.35 8.24
N ASN A 67 -0.58 -13.31 7.45
CA ASN A 67 -1.22 -12.01 7.53
C ASN A 67 -1.97 -11.73 6.22
N ILE A 68 -3.17 -11.22 6.32
CA ILE A 68 -3.96 -10.76 5.19
C ILE A 68 -4.46 -9.37 5.52
N PHE A 69 -4.35 -8.46 4.57
CA PHE A 69 -4.82 -7.09 4.69
C PHE A 69 -5.55 -6.70 3.42
N ALA A 70 -6.63 -5.93 3.59
CA ALA A 70 -7.30 -5.22 2.53
C ALA A 70 -7.80 -3.86 3.05
N GLN A 71 -7.66 -2.83 2.23
CA GLN A 71 -8.19 -1.51 2.46
C GLN A 71 -9.22 -1.18 1.38
N LEU A 72 -10.38 -0.77 1.84
CA LEU A 72 -11.48 -0.30 1.01
C LEU A 72 -11.58 1.21 1.15
N GLU A 73 -11.79 1.93 0.07
CA GLU A 73 -11.85 3.40 0.06
C GLU A 73 -13.01 3.91 -0.81
N TYR A 74 -13.83 4.78 -0.22
CA TYR A 74 -14.80 5.59 -0.94
C TYR A 74 -14.47 7.08 -0.77
N SER A 75 -14.26 7.78 -1.88
CA SER A 75 -13.77 9.17 -1.88
C SER A 75 -14.42 10.01 -2.98
N ASP A 76 -15.28 10.98 -2.60
CA ASP A 76 -15.96 11.90 -3.52
C ASP A 76 -16.33 13.27 -2.89
N PRO A 77 -15.45 14.28 -2.98
CA PRO A 77 -14.06 14.21 -3.45
C PRO A 77 -13.10 13.76 -2.32
N PRO A 78 -11.91 13.22 -2.66
CA PRO A 78 -10.89 12.82 -1.68
C PRO A 78 -10.26 14.02 -0.96
N VAL A 79 -9.46 13.78 0.09
CA VAL A 79 -8.60 14.84 0.66
C VAL A 79 -7.55 15.24 -0.38
N PHE A 80 -6.82 14.24 -0.89
CA PHE A 80 -5.92 14.31 -2.03
C PHE A 80 -6.03 13.00 -2.81
N GLY A 81 -5.69 12.98 -4.09
CA GLY A 81 -5.63 11.75 -4.86
C GLY A 81 -6.74 11.56 -5.87
N GLU A 82 -7.15 10.31 -6.07
CA GLU A 82 -8.19 9.97 -7.03
C GLU A 82 -9.60 9.89 -6.42
N THR A 83 -10.62 10.20 -7.22
CA THR A 83 -12.02 9.94 -6.86
C THR A 83 -12.32 8.43 -6.95
N LYS A 84 -12.65 7.82 -5.81
CA LYS A 84 -12.95 6.39 -5.68
C LYS A 84 -14.43 6.16 -5.38
N ILE A 85 -15.23 6.05 -6.44
CA ILE A 85 -16.68 5.83 -6.37
C ILE A 85 -17.14 4.56 -7.10
N SER A 86 -16.25 3.93 -7.86
CA SER A 86 -16.57 2.77 -8.69
C SER A 86 -16.24 1.48 -7.95
N THR A 87 -16.99 0.42 -8.25
CA THR A 87 -16.70 -0.92 -7.73
C THR A 87 -15.31 -1.42 -8.11
N ASN A 88 -14.74 -0.87 -9.19
CA ASN A 88 -13.43 -1.29 -9.71
C ASN A 88 -12.25 -0.57 -9.05
N ASN A 89 -12.47 0.55 -8.35
CA ASN A 89 -11.41 1.31 -7.66
C ASN A 89 -11.66 1.45 -6.14
N PHE A 90 -12.69 0.79 -5.62
CA PHE A 90 -13.01 0.78 -4.18
C PHE A 90 -12.03 -0.07 -3.36
N LEU A 91 -11.39 -1.09 -3.94
CA LEU A 91 -10.29 -1.81 -3.29
C LEU A 91 -9.01 -1.00 -3.49
N ASN A 92 -8.58 -0.29 -2.46
CA ASN A 92 -7.43 0.60 -2.56
C ASN A 92 -6.11 -0.17 -2.51
N SER A 93 -5.92 -1.00 -1.48
CA SER A 93 -4.71 -1.80 -1.32
C SER A 93 -5.01 -3.14 -0.67
N TYR A 94 -4.19 -4.13 -0.95
CA TYR A 94 -4.28 -5.43 -0.31
C TYR A 94 -2.93 -6.13 -0.30
N HIS A 95 -2.68 -6.95 0.71
CA HIS A 95 -1.54 -7.84 0.70
C HIS A 95 -1.83 -9.12 1.50
N LEU A 96 -1.15 -10.19 1.11
CA LEU A 96 -1.08 -11.45 1.82
C LEU A 96 0.38 -11.72 2.12
N GLU A 97 0.69 -11.94 3.39
CA GLU A 97 2.03 -12.30 3.84
C GLU A 97 2.01 -13.68 4.49
N TYR A 98 2.94 -14.54 4.09
CA TYR A 98 3.25 -15.79 4.76
C TYR A 98 4.67 -15.72 5.34
N LEU A 99 4.80 -15.98 6.64
CA LEU A 99 6.08 -15.93 7.35
C LEU A 99 6.33 -17.22 8.12
N ASN A 100 7.52 -17.78 7.94
CA ASN A 100 8.11 -18.78 8.81
C ASN A 100 9.61 -18.53 9.00
N LYS A 101 10.31 -19.44 9.68
CA LYS A 101 11.75 -19.27 9.97
C LYS A 101 12.63 -19.13 8.71
N LYS A 102 12.29 -19.82 7.62
CA LYS A 102 13.09 -19.87 6.39
C LYS A 102 12.58 -18.94 5.30
N PHE A 103 11.29 -18.68 5.25
CA PHE A 103 10.66 -17.95 4.16
C PHE A 103 9.76 -16.85 4.67
N HIS A 104 9.84 -15.69 4.02
CA HIS A 104 8.85 -14.64 4.07
C HIS A 104 8.37 -14.42 2.63
N LEU A 105 7.08 -14.54 2.41
CA LEU A 105 6.45 -14.32 1.11
C LEU A 105 5.40 -13.24 1.28
N LYS A 106 5.44 -12.19 0.47
CA LYS A 106 4.35 -11.21 0.36
C LYS A 106 3.82 -11.19 -1.07
N LEU A 107 2.51 -11.05 -1.21
CA LEU A 107 1.82 -10.94 -2.49
C LEU A 107 0.74 -9.86 -2.40
N GLY A 108 0.64 -9.00 -3.41
CA GLY A 108 -0.28 -7.84 -3.42
C GLY A 108 0.50 -6.54 -3.53
N ASN A 109 0.01 -5.46 -2.91
CA ASN A 109 0.71 -4.18 -2.79
C ASN A 109 1.93 -4.34 -1.85
N ILE A 110 3.12 -4.14 -2.41
CA ILE A 110 4.38 -4.40 -1.72
C ILE A 110 4.91 -3.08 -1.14
N TYR A 111 4.86 -3.00 0.19
CA TYR A 111 5.50 -1.96 0.99
C TYR A 111 6.70 -2.57 1.72
N SER A 112 7.89 -2.42 1.13
CA SER A 112 9.13 -3.03 1.62
C SER A 112 10.30 -2.06 1.55
N THR A 113 11.17 -2.15 2.55
CA THR A 113 12.39 -1.34 2.65
C THR A 113 13.60 -2.28 2.72
N TYR A 114 14.49 -2.19 1.74
CA TYR A 114 15.74 -2.97 1.69
C TYR A 114 16.96 -2.05 1.72
N THR A 115 18.09 -2.55 2.22
CA THR A 115 19.34 -1.76 2.35
C THR A 115 19.10 -0.45 3.11
N ARG A 116 18.29 -0.50 4.18
CA ARG A 116 17.90 0.67 4.99
C ARG A 116 17.20 1.79 4.17
N GLY A 117 16.60 1.44 3.04
CA GLY A 117 15.87 2.36 2.16
C GLY A 117 16.73 3.06 1.11
N LEU A 118 18.03 2.78 1.04
CA LEU A 118 18.92 3.39 0.05
C LEU A 118 18.76 2.81 -1.36
N MET A 119 18.48 1.50 -1.46
CA MET A 119 18.37 0.81 -2.76
C MET A 119 16.92 0.59 -3.16
N PHE A 120 16.05 0.26 -2.19
CA PHE A 120 14.65 -0.01 -2.46
C PHE A 120 13.81 0.43 -1.26
N ASN A 121 12.79 1.25 -1.54
CA ASN A 121 11.86 1.73 -0.53
C ASN A 121 10.50 2.01 -1.15
N THR A 122 9.51 1.21 -0.77
CA THR A 122 8.11 1.45 -1.09
C THR A 122 7.31 1.65 0.18
N TYR A 123 6.45 2.68 0.19
CA TYR A 123 5.63 3.06 1.33
C TYR A 123 4.36 3.77 0.85
N GLN A 124 3.37 3.82 1.74
CA GLN A 124 2.16 4.61 1.56
C GLN A 124 2.12 5.72 2.60
N ASP A 125 1.69 6.90 2.19
CA ASP A 125 1.27 7.99 3.06
C ASP A 125 -0.14 8.42 2.66
N GLN A 126 -1.12 7.92 3.43
CA GLN A 126 -2.54 8.17 3.20
C GLN A 126 -2.90 9.66 3.29
N SER A 127 -2.16 10.42 4.10
CA SER A 127 -2.48 11.85 4.33
C SER A 127 -2.21 12.73 3.10
N THR A 128 -1.35 12.26 2.19
CA THR A 128 -0.96 12.97 0.98
C THR A 128 -1.35 12.24 -0.31
N ASP A 129 -2.02 11.08 -0.17
CA ASP A 129 -2.29 10.08 -1.21
C ASP A 129 -1.03 9.67 -1.98
N PHE A 130 0.10 9.61 -1.29
CA PHE A 130 1.34 9.11 -1.87
C PHE A 130 1.38 7.60 -1.70
N ASP A 131 1.39 6.86 -2.81
CA ASP A 131 1.60 5.42 -2.81
C ASP A 131 2.54 5.04 -3.95
N ASN A 132 3.75 4.58 -3.62
CA ASN A 132 4.71 4.07 -4.60
C ASN A 132 4.90 2.55 -4.55
N SER A 133 3.89 1.82 -4.05
CA SER A 133 3.91 0.37 -3.98
C SER A 133 4.05 -0.29 -5.34
N LEU A 134 4.31 -1.59 -5.27
CA LEU A 134 4.29 -2.47 -6.42
C LEU A 134 3.21 -3.52 -6.20
N LEU A 135 2.28 -3.65 -7.12
CA LEU A 135 1.50 -4.88 -7.21
C LEU A 135 2.40 -6.03 -7.69
N GLY A 136 2.68 -6.98 -6.80
CA GLY A 136 3.67 -8.01 -7.09
C GLY A 136 3.89 -9.02 -5.98
N LEU A 137 5.13 -9.50 -5.93
CA LEU A 137 5.59 -10.59 -5.07
C LEU A 137 6.97 -10.26 -4.50
N ASP A 138 7.10 -10.41 -3.18
CA ASP A 138 8.33 -10.22 -2.42
C ASP A 138 8.66 -11.55 -1.72
N ILE A 139 9.85 -12.10 -1.98
CA ILE A 139 10.33 -13.33 -1.37
C ILE A 139 11.59 -12.99 -0.59
N ILE A 140 11.62 -13.43 0.66
CA ILE A 140 12.83 -13.51 1.46
C ILE A 140 13.09 -14.98 1.80
N TYR A 141 14.31 -15.43 1.57
CA TYR A 141 14.80 -16.74 1.98
C TYR A 141 15.99 -16.58 2.95
N ASN A 142 15.80 -17.07 4.18
CA ASN A 142 16.86 -17.16 5.17
C ASN A 142 17.57 -18.51 5.01
N HIS A 143 18.75 -18.49 4.40
CA HIS A 143 19.58 -19.69 4.25
C HIS A 143 20.19 -20.11 5.59
N SER A 144 20.65 -19.14 6.38
CA SER A 144 21.14 -19.30 7.74
C SER A 144 20.79 -18.06 8.57
N GLU A 145 21.17 -18.06 9.85
CA GLU A 145 21.05 -16.87 10.71
C GLU A 145 21.87 -15.66 10.19
N GLN A 146 22.85 -15.89 9.30
CA GLN A 146 23.69 -14.82 8.75
C GLN A 146 23.40 -14.47 7.30
N ILE A 147 22.74 -15.33 6.52
CA ILE A 147 22.57 -15.14 5.08
C ILE A 147 21.09 -15.06 4.73
N LYS A 148 20.69 -13.91 4.20
CA LYS A 148 19.34 -13.63 3.71
C LYS A 148 19.41 -13.31 2.23
N LEU A 149 18.57 -13.96 1.43
CA LEU A 149 18.36 -13.65 0.02
C LEU A 149 16.98 -13.03 -0.13
N TYR A 150 16.85 -12.02 -0.97
CA TYR A 150 15.56 -11.39 -1.23
C TYR A 150 15.36 -11.08 -2.70
N THR A 151 14.11 -11.13 -3.15
CA THR A 151 13.71 -10.77 -4.51
C THR A 151 12.33 -10.13 -4.50
N ILE A 152 12.18 -9.05 -5.25
CA ILE A 152 10.92 -8.36 -5.49
C ILE A 152 10.67 -8.35 -6.98
N LEU A 153 9.46 -8.77 -7.36
CA LEU A 153 8.98 -8.77 -8.73
C LEU A 153 7.61 -8.10 -8.72
N GLY A 154 7.42 -7.04 -9.49
CA GLY A 154 6.12 -6.37 -9.50
C GLY A 154 6.02 -5.31 -10.58
N SER A 155 4.82 -4.80 -10.75
CA SER A 155 4.55 -3.68 -11.63
C SER A 155 3.39 -2.88 -11.10
N ASP A 156 3.45 -1.57 -11.28
CA ASP A 156 2.36 -0.68 -10.90
C ASP A 156 2.36 0.59 -11.74
N THR A 157 1.36 1.43 -11.55
CA THR A 157 1.35 2.80 -12.08
C THR A 157 1.43 3.77 -10.92
N TYR A 158 2.56 4.46 -10.80
CA TYR A 158 2.74 5.49 -9.79
C TYR A 158 2.08 6.77 -10.25
N GLU A 159 1.07 7.23 -9.52
CA GLU A 159 0.34 8.46 -9.80
C GLU A 159 0.78 9.58 -8.86
N PHE A 160 0.88 10.79 -9.39
CA PHE A 160 1.37 11.92 -8.63
C PHE A 160 0.83 13.25 -9.17
N ARG A 161 1.13 14.31 -8.42
CA ARG A 161 0.66 15.67 -8.68
C ARG A 161 1.82 16.52 -9.19
N THR A 162 1.61 17.28 -10.26
CA THR A 162 2.57 18.28 -10.73
C THR A 162 2.74 19.42 -9.75
N LYS A 163 1.66 19.82 -9.08
CA LYS A 163 1.63 20.90 -8.11
C LYS A 163 1.11 20.44 -6.75
N PRO A 164 1.71 20.88 -5.63
CA PRO A 164 1.26 20.49 -4.29
C PRO A 164 -0.15 20.95 -3.93
N ASP A 165 -0.68 22.00 -4.56
CA ASP A 165 -2.02 22.54 -4.34
C ASP A 165 -3.11 21.83 -5.15
N ASN A 166 -2.74 20.95 -6.09
CA ASN A 166 -3.71 20.10 -6.77
C ASN A 166 -4.31 19.10 -5.77
N GLN A 167 -5.63 19.02 -5.74
CA GLN A 167 -6.34 17.99 -4.98
C GLN A 167 -6.19 16.63 -5.66
N LEU A 168 -6.37 16.58 -6.99
CA LEU A 168 -6.33 15.34 -7.77
C LEU A 168 -4.95 15.10 -8.41
N THR A 169 -4.61 13.83 -8.63
CA THR A 169 -3.47 13.41 -9.45
C THR A 169 -3.64 13.84 -10.90
N ASP A 170 -2.55 14.19 -11.57
CA ASP A 170 -2.55 14.67 -12.96
C ASP A 170 -1.44 14.07 -13.82
N LEU A 171 -0.54 13.30 -13.23
CA LEU A 171 0.51 12.55 -13.92
C LEU A 171 0.62 11.13 -13.39
N SER A 172 1.12 10.25 -14.24
CA SER A 172 1.37 8.86 -13.89
C SER A 172 2.60 8.29 -14.61
N ILE A 173 3.27 7.35 -13.95
CA ILE A 173 4.43 6.61 -14.48
C ILE A 173 4.20 5.11 -14.24
N ALA A 174 4.08 4.36 -15.33
CA ALA A 174 4.07 2.90 -15.26
C ALA A 174 5.48 2.37 -14.94
N GLN A 175 5.58 1.54 -13.90
CA GLN A 175 6.81 0.92 -13.46
C GLN A 175 6.71 -0.60 -13.48
N LYS A 176 7.80 -1.26 -13.89
CA LYS A 176 7.99 -2.71 -13.77
C LYS A 176 9.34 -2.96 -13.14
N THR A 177 9.34 -3.68 -12.04
CA THR A 177 10.51 -3.81 -11.18
C THR A 177 10.88 -5.28 -11.00
N ILE A 178 12.17 -5.54 -11.13
CA ILE A 178 12.83 -6.77 -10.71
C ILE A 178 14.00 -6.31 -9.85
N PHE A 179 13.95 -6.65 -8.56
CA PHE A 179 14.99 -6.30 -7.61
C PHE A 179 15.42 -7.57 -6.87
N MET A 180 16.72 -7.83 -6.79
CA MET A 180 17.27 -9.00 -6.12
C MET A 180 18.49 -8.58 -5.33
N GLY A 181 18.72 -9.23 -4.21
CA GLY A 181 19.90 -8.98 -3.42
C GLY A 181 20.11 -10.01 -2.33
N SER A 182 21.22 -9.84 -1.64
CA SER A 182 21.62 -10.65 -0.51
C SER A 182 22.11 -9.78 0.63
N GLU A 183 21.92 -10.28 1.84
CA GLU A 183 22.38 -9.65 3.06
C GLU A 183 23.21 -10.65 3.86
N TYR A 184 24.39 -10.21 4.31
CA TYR A 184 25.25 -10.97 5.20
C TYR A 184 25.44 -10.26 6.54
N SER A 185 25.14 -10.97 7.63
CA SER A 185 25.15 -10.50 9.01
C SER A 185 26.13 -11.34 9.84
N GLY A 186 27.44 -11.14 9.63
CA GLY A 186 28.49 -12.02 10.19
C GLY A 186 29.16 -11.53 11.49
N PHE A 187 29.57 -10.26 11.57
CA PHE A 187 30.32 -9.71 12.69
C PHE A 187 29.63 -8.45 13.25
N ARG A 188 29.11 -8.51 14.48
CA ARG A 188 28.41 -7.38 15.13
C ARG A 188 27.24 -6.85 14.26
N ASP A 189 26.88 -5.58 14.41
CA ASP A 189 25.83 -4.88 13.64
C ASP A 189 26.25 -4.52 12.19
N PHE A 190 27.33 -5.11 11.66
CA PHE A 190 27.77 -4.85 10.29
C PHE A 190 26.96 -5.68 9.30
N ILE A 191 26.27 -5.00 8.40
CA ILE A 191 25.42 -5.59 7.38
C ILE A 191 26.00 -5.25 6.01
N LEU A 192 26.38 -6.27 5.24
CA LEU A 192 26.77 -6.12 3.84
C LEU A 192 25.57 -6.46 2.96
N ASN A 193 25.20 -5.53 2.07
CA ASN A 193 24.20 -5.76 1.03
C ASN A 193 24.93 -5.87 -0.32
N VAL A 194 24.59 -6.90 -1.09
CA VAL A 194 25.09 -7.15 -2.45
C VAL A 194 23.91 -7.38 -3.37
#